data_AF-A0A6J1WYU1-F1
#
_entry.id   AF-A0A6J1WYU1-F1
#
_cell.length_a   1.000
_cell.length_b   1.000
_cell.length_c   1.000
_cell.angle_alpha   90.00
_cell.angle_beta   90.00
_cell.angle_gamma   90.00
#
_symmetry.space_group_name_H-M   'P 1'
#
loop_
_entity.id
_entity.type
_entity.pdbx_description
1 polymer ?
#
loop_
_entity_poly.entity_id
_entity_poly.type
_entity_poly.pdbx_seq_one_letter_code
_entity_poly.pdbx_strand_id
1 'polypeptide(L)'
;SILTIFIRYVFFKLHKRNVLSGATDSAVPCAMMINLAKVMSSQLNKLKESNLSLMFIFFDGEEAFRQWGPNDSIYGARHLAKKWQSKPYRDGANHLQRMDVLVLLDLLGAPDPVFYSYFKATEKWYVRLASAEQRLAELDQLQAYSKGKVEQTYFRLMSSGAFIEDDHIPFLRR
;
A
#
# COMPACT_ATOMS: atom_id res chain seq x y z
N SER A 1 -1.68 -18.16 5.64
CA SER A 1 -2.23 -16.87 5.23
C SER A 1 -1.13 -15.83 5.37
N ILE A 2 -0.93 -14.94 4.41
CA ILE A 2 0.10 -13.89 4.51
C ILE A 2 -0.59 -12.55 4.33
N LEU A 3 -0.53 -11.72 5.36
CA LEU A 3 -0.88 -10.31 5.24
C LEU A 3 0.30 -9.62 4.53
N THR A 4 0.07 -9.16 3.31
CA THR A 4 1.15 -8.56 2.51
C THR A 4 0.91 -7.06 2.37
N ILE A 5 1.79 -6.25 2.94
CA ILE A 5 1.77 -4.78 2.79
C ILE A 5 2.80 -4.44 1.71
N PHE A 6 2.37 -3.71 0.70
CA PHE A 6 3.20 -3.34 -0.47
C PHE A 6 3.42 -1.83 -0.49
N ILE A 7 4.61 -1.43 -0.92
CA ILE A 7 4.95 -0.04 -1.18
C ILE A 7 5.73 0.05 -2.47
N ARG A 8 5.50 1.17 -3.13
CA ARG A 8 6.16 1.68 -4.32
C ARG A 8 7.62 2.04 -4.04
N TYR A 9 8.56 1.55 -4.84
CA TYR A 9 9.93 2.08 -4.90
C TYR A 9 10.10 2.83 -6.22
N VAL A 10 10.18 4.15 -6.15
CA VAL A 10 10.34 4.97 -7.35
C VAL A 10 11.82 5.05 -7.70
N PHE A 11 12.22 4.31 -8.73
CA PHE A 11 13.33 4.75 -9.57
C PHE A 11 12.89 6.06 -10.24
N PHE A 12 13.59 7.14 -9.90
CA PHE A 12 13.30 8.53 -10.30
C PHE A 12 12.60 8.66 -11.65
N LYS A 13 11.46 9.37 -11.67
CA LYS A 13 10.89 9.90 -12.91
C LYS A 13 11.95 10.75 -13.61
N LEU A 14 12.56 10.21 -14.68
CA LEU A 14 13.60 10.88 -15.46
C LEU A 14 12.98 12.02 -16.27
N HIS A 15 12.68 13.14 -15.62
CA HIS A 15 12.31 14.36 -16.30
C HIS A 15 13.58 15.10 -16.72
N LYS A 16 13.74 15.35 -18.02
CA LYS A 16 14.99 15.83 -18.66
C LYS A 16 15.55 17.17 -18.16
N ARG A 17 14.92 17.86 -17.19
CA ARG A 17 15.32 19.24 -16.81
C ARG A 17 15.26 19.61 -15.32
N ASN A 18 14.64 18.85 -14.42
CA ASN A 18 14.60 19.18 -12.98
C ASN A 18 14.62 17.90 -12.13
N VAL A 19 15.35 17.91 -11.01
CA VAL A 19 15.34 16.83 -10.02
C VAL A 19 14.01 16.90 -9.25
N LEU A 20 13.03 16.08 -9.65
CA LEU A 20 11.86 15.82 -8.82
C LEU A 20 12.34 14.97 -7.63
N SER A 21 12.36 15.57 -6.44
CA SER A 21 12.47 14.80 -5.22
C SER A 21 11.12 14.11 -5.01
N GLY A 22 11.02 12.82 -5.37
CA GLY A 22 9.85 11.97 -5.17
C GLY A 22 9.55 11.72 -3.69
N ALA A 23 9.40 12.79 -2.91
CA ALA A 23 9.27 12.75 -1.46
C ALA A 23 7.98 12.02 -1.08
N THR A 24 6.84 12.45 -1.61
CA THR A 24 5.56 11.76 -1.44
C THR A 24 5.39 10.57 -2.39
N ASP A 25 6.26 10.46 -3.39
CA ASP A 25 6.17 9.61 -4.58
C ASP A 25 7.51 8.88 -4.79
N SER A 26 7.87 7.87 -4.00
CA SER A 26 7.18 7.32 -2.83
C SER A 26 8.15 7.14 -1.65
N ALA A 27 9.04 8.13 -1.44
CA ALA A 27 10.06 8.06 -0.39
C ALA A 27 9.47 8.04 1.03
N VAL A 28 8.42 8.83 1.29
CA VAL A 28 7.68 8.85 2.57
C VAL A 28 7.02 7.50 2.85
N PRO A 29 6.22 6.91 1.93
CA PRO A 29 5.75 5.52 2.06
C PRO A 29 6.88 4.54 2.40
N CYS A 30 8.01 4.57 1.65
CA CYS A 30 9.14 3.69 1.93
C CYS A 30 9.66 3.82 3.37
N ALA A 31 9.83 5.06 3.85
CA ALA A 31 10.28 5.33 5.21
C ALA A 31 9.25 4.87 6.27
N MET A 32 7.94 5.06 6.03
CA MET A 32 6.87 4.60 6.92
C MET A 32 6.93 3.08 7.15
N MET A 33 7.17 2.31 6.09
CA MET A 33 7.32 0.85 6.13
C MET A 33 8.51 0.39 6.96
N ILE A 34 9.69 0.99 6.70
CA ILE A 34 10.93 0.66 7.40
C ILE A 34 10.77 1.02 8.88
N ASN A 35 10.15 2.16 9.16
CA ASN A 35 9.84 2.57 10.53
C ASN A 35 8.86 1.61 11.21
N LEU A 36 7.80 1.16 10.52
CA LEU A 36 6.87 0.16 11.03
C LEU A 36 7.62 -1.13 11.40
N ALA A 37 8.46 -1.64 10.50
CA ALA A 37 9.26 -2.85 10.75
C ALA A 37 10.19 -2.69 11.96
N LYS A 38 10.78 -1.50 12.14
CA LYS A 38 11.67 -1.18 13.25
C LYS A 38 10.91 -1.09 14.58
N VAL A 39 9.86 -0.26 14.64
CA VAL A 39 9.07 0.03 15.85
C VAL A 39 8.27 -1.20 16.30
N MET A 40 7.73 -1.98 15.37
CA MET A 40 6.95 -3.18 15.68
C MET A 40 7.78 -4.46 15.74
N SER A 41 9.12 -4.37 15.70
CA SER A 41 10.00 -5.53 15.58
C SER A 41 9.73 -6.63 16.62
N SER A 42 9.47 -6.27 17.88
CA SER A 42 9.17 -7.24 18.94
C SER A 42 7.86 -7.99 18.71
N GLN A 43 6.83 -7.32 18.19
CA GLN A 43 5.52 -7.88 17.89
C GLN A 43 5.60 -8.73 16.61
N LEU A 44 6.28 -8.24 15.58
CA LEU A 44 6.46 -8.93 14.32
C LEU A 44 7.32 -10.20 14.46
N ASN A 45 8.28 -10.21 15.39
CA ASN A 45 9.06 -11.42 15.67
C ASN A 45 8.18 -12.59 16.15
N LYS A 46 7.12 -12.31 16.92
CA LYS A 46 6.16 -13.34 17.37
C LYS A 46 5.33 -13.92 16.21
N LEU A 47 5.16 -13.16 15.12
CA LEU A 47 4.41 -13.60 13.95
C LEU A 47 5.20 -14.58 13.05
N LYS A 48 6.53 -14.64 13.19
CA LYS A 48 7.40 -15.48 12.36
C LYS A 48 7.10 -16.98 12.50
N GLU A 49 6.61 -17.40 13.66
CA GLU A 49 6.24 -18.79 13.96
C GLU A 49 4.76 -19.07 13.69
N SER A 50 4.00 -18.05 13.28
CA SER A 50 2.57 -18.17 13.09
C SER A 50 2.20 -18.47 11.63
N ASN A 51 0.97 -18.94 11.43
CA ASN A 51 0.41 -19.14 10.10
C ASN A 51 0.11 -17.83 9.35
N LEU A 52 0.19 -16.68 10.03
CA LEU A 52 -0.03 -15.33 9.51
C LEU A 52 1.25 -14.48 9.64
N SER A 53 1.92 -14.23 8.52
CA SER A 53 3.08 -13.33 8.51
C SER A 53 2.74 -11.99 7.89
N LEU A 54 3.56 -10.99 8.22
CA LEU A 54 3.65 -9.73 7.49
C LEU A 54 4.76 -9.82 6.43
N MET A 55 4.50 -9.32 5.23
CA MET A 55 5.51 -9.20 4.18
C MET A 55 5.53 -7.77 3.65
N PHE A 56 6.74 -7.22 3.50
CA PHE A 56 6.98 -5.91 2.91
C PHE A 56 7.55 -6.07 1.51
N ILE A 57 7.00 -5.36 0.53
CA ILE A 57 7.47 -5.39 -0.86
C ILE A 57 7.68 -3.97 -1.35
N PHE A 58 8.82 -3.79 -2.02
CA PHE A 58 9.24 -2.55 -2.64
C PHE A 58 9.28 -2.77 -4.15
N PHE A 59 8.28 -2.26 -4.89
CA PHE A 59 8.19 -2.46 -6.33
C PHE A 59 9.11 -1.52 -7.09
N ASP A 60 9.89 -2.05 -8.03
CA ASP A 60 10.70 -1.25 -8.95
C ASP A 60 9.98 -1.00 -10.28
N GLY A 61 10.30 0.12 -10.92
CA GLY A 61 9.79 0.48 -12.24
C GLY A 61 8.26 0.64 -12.29
N GLU A 62 7.67 1.39 -11.36
CA GLU A 62 6.25 1.74 -11.44
C GLU A 62 6.01 2.76 -12.58
N GLU A 63 6.87 3.77 -12.65
CA GLU A 63 6.78 4.87 -13.60
C GLU A 63 6.97 4.45 -15.07
N ALA A 64 6.26 5.15 -15.95
CA ALA A 64 6.44 5.06 -17.38
C ALA A 64 7.75 5.73 -17.82
N PHE A 65 8.49 5.10 -18.75
CA PHE A 65 9.66 5.73 -19.36
C PHE A 65 9.28 6.78 -20.41
N ARG A 66 8.15 6.59 -21.09
CA ARG A 66 7.68 7.49 -22.16
C ARG A 66 6.22 7.86 -21.99
N GLN A 67 5.33 6.88 -22.03
CA GLN A 67 3.89 7.09 -22.01
C GLN A 67 3.23 5.99 -21.20
N TRP A 68 2.52 6.40 -20.15
CA TRP A 68 1.77 5.49 -19.31
C TRP A 68 0.84 4.62 -20.15
N GLY A 69 0.93 3.30 -19.95
CA GLY A 69 0.11 2.34 -20.66
C GLY A 69 0.51 0.90 -20.34
N PRO A 70 -0.20 -0.10 -20.90
CA PRO A 70 -0.09 -1.50 -20.48
C PRO A 70 1.31 -2.12 -20.62
N ASN A 71 2.16 -1.53 -21.47
CA ASN A 71 3.53 -1.99 -21.73
C ASN A 71 4.59 -1.08 -21.12
N ASP A 72 4.22 0.13 -20.68
CA ASP A 72 5.14 1.16 -20.18
C ASP A 72 4.64 1.75 -18.86
N SER A 73 4.45 0.85 -17.88
CA SER A 73 4.19 1.16 -16.47
C SER A 73 4.29 -0.12 -15.63
N ILE A 74 4.35 0.01 -14.30
CA ILE A 74 4.16 -1.06 -13.31
C ILE A 74 4.96 -2.33 -13.62
N TYR A 75 6.22 -2.16 -14.06
CA TYR A 75 7.10 -3.21 -14.55
C TYR A 75 7.35 -4.28 -13.48
N GLY A 76 7.76 -3.86 -12.28
CA GLY A 76 8.02 -4.75 -11.15
C GLY A 76 6.76 -5.48 -10.67
N ALA A 77 5.64 -4.78 -10.54
CA ALA A 77 4.37 -5.38 -10.15
C ALA A 77 3.86 -6.41 -11.16
N ARG A 78 3.91 -6.11 -12.47
CA ARG A 78 3.54 -7.06 -13.54
C ARG A 78 4.42 -8.31 -13.50
N HIS A 79 5.73 -8.13 -13.33
CA HIS A 79 6.66 -9.24 -13.24
C HIS A 79 6.38 -10.11 -12.00
N LEU A 80 6.22 -9.48 -10.82
CA LEU A 80 6.03 -10.20 -9.56
C LEU A 80 4.70 -10.95 -9.54
N ALA A 81 3.60 -10.32 -9.94
CA ALA A 81 2.28 -10.96 -9.98
C ALA A 81 2.29 -12.19 -10.90
N LYS A 82 2.90 -12.09 -12.10
CA LYS A 82 3.07 -13.23 -13.01
C LYS A 82 3.91 -14.34 -12.37
N LYS A 83 5.03 -13.99 -11.75
CA LYS A 83 5.94 -14.93 -11.09
C LYS A 83 5.26 -15.68 -9.93
N TRP A 84 4.46 -14.97 -9.14
CA TRP A 84 3.77 -15.57 -7.99
C TRP A 84 2.58 -16.42 -8.39
N GLN A 85 1.86 -16.05 -9.45
CA GLN A 85 0.82 -16.89 -10.02
C GLN A 85 1.38 -18.24 -10.52
N SER A 86 2.58 -18.25 -11.11
CA SER A 86 3.21 -19.46 -11.64
C SER A 86 4.07 -20.22 -10.62
N LYS A 87 4.18 -19.75 -9.37
CA LYS A 87 4.99 -20.40 -8.34
C LYS A 87 4.08 -21.19 -7.38
N PRO A 88 4.15 -22.53 -7.37
CA PRO A 88 3.37 -23.35 -6.45
C PRO A 88 3.78 -23.12 -4.99
N TYR A 89 2.80 -23.29 -4.12
CA TYR A 89 2.93 -23.34 -2.66
C TYR A 89 2.65 -24.78 -2.18
N ARG A 90 3.03 -25.08 -0.93
CA ARG A 90 3.06 -26.45 -0.39
C ARG A 90 1.69 -27.15 -0.35
N ASP A 91 0.61 -26.38 -0.34
CA ASP A 91 -0.78 -26.85 -0.21
C ASP A 91 -1.53 -26.88 -1.55
N GLY A 92 -0.80 -26.79 -2.68
CA GLY A 92 -1.39 -26.77 -4.02
C GLY A 92 -1.91 -25.40 -4.46
N ALA A 93 -1.96 -24.40 -3.56
CA ALA A 93 -2.14 -23.01 -3.96
C ALA A 93 -0.89 -22.48 -4.66
N ASN A 94 -0.98 -21.34 -5.33
CA ASN A 94 0.20 -20.57 -5.77
C ASN A 94 0.54 -19.45 -4.77
N HIS A 95 1.69 -18.82 -4.92
CA HIS A 95 2.12 -17.74 -4.02
C HIS A 95 1.16 -16.53 -4.03
N LEU A 96 0.50 -16.24 -5.15
CA LEU A 96 -0.47 -15.14 -5.26
C LEU A 96 -1.70 -15.41 -4.37
N GLN A 97 -2.22 -16.64 -4.40
CA GLN A 97 -3.36 -17.08 -3.58
C GLN A 97 -3.07 -17.10 -2.07
N ARG A 98 -1.80 -16.97 -1.66
CA ARG A 98 -1.41 -16.86 -0.24
C ARG A 98 -1.57 -15.45 0.32
N MET A 99 -1.83 -14.45 -0.52
CA MET A 99 -2.03 -13.07 -0.11
C MET A 99 -3.45 -12.88 0.43
N ASP A 100 -3.57 -12.42 1.67
CA ASP A 100 -4.88 -12.17 2.30
C ASP A 100 -5.47 -10.81 1.90
N VAL A 101 -4.60 -9.79 1.83
CA VAL A 101 -4.91 -8.43 1.37
C VAL A 101 -3.60 -7.78 0.93
N LEU A 102 -3.69 -6.95 -0.11
CA LEU A 102 -2.64 -6.05 -0.57
C LEU A 102 -2.99 -4.64 -0.10
N VAL A 103 -2.14 -4.06 0.76
CA VAL A 103 -2.25 -2.65 1.16
C VAL A 103 -1.14 -1.89 0.43
N LEU A 104 -1.51 -1.05 -0.52
CA LEU A 104 -0.58 -0.21 -1.29
C LEU A 104 -0.58 1.20 -0.72
N LEU A 105 0.60 1.69 -0.31
CA LEU A 105 0.76 3.08 0.12
C LEU A 105 1.42 3.89 -0.99
N ASP A 106 0.73 4.93 -1.45
CA ASP A 106 1.24 5.86 -2.46
C ASP A 106 0.76 7.30 -2.20
N LEU A 107 1.53 8.26 -2.70
CA LEU A 107 1.29 9.71 -2.60
C LEU A 107 1.03 10.22 -1.18
N LEU A 108 1.78 9.70 -0.19
CA LEU A 108 1.67 10.10 1.21
C LEU A 108 2.72 11.14 1.61
N GLY A 109 2.32 12.09 2.46
CA GLY A 109 3.21 13.12 3.03
C GLY A 109 2.78 14.56 2.76
N ALA A 110 1.79 14.75 1.87
CA ALA A 110 1.09 16.03 1.74
C ALA A 110 0.10 16.23 2.91
N PRO A 111 -0.21 17.48 3.30
CA PRO A 111 -1.21 17.77 4.32
C PRO A 111 -2.62 17.33 3.89
N ASP A 112 -3.44 16.97 4.87
CA ASP A 112 -4.87 16.67 4.74
C ASP A 112 -5.24 15.69 3.60
N PRO A 113 -4.59 14.51 3.52
CA PRO A 113 -4.95 13.51 2.52
C PRO A 113 -6.36 12.95 2.79
N VAL A 114 -7.07 12.58 1.74
CA VAL A 114 -8.41 12.00 1.83
C VAL A 114 -8.43 10.65 1.13
N PHE A 115 -8.75 9.61 1.87
CA PHE A 115 -8.88 8.24 1.38
C PHE A 115 -10.34 7.82 1.33
N TYR A 116 -10.62 6.88 0.41
CA TYR A 116 -11.92 6.27 0.20
C TYR A 116 -11.78 4.75 0.09
N SER A 117 -12.89 4.04 0.30
CA SER A 117 -12.93 2.59 0.04
C SER A 117 -13.10 2.33 -1.46
N TYR A 118 -12.06 1.84 -2.13
CA TYR A 118 -12.09 1.56 -3.57
C TYR A 118 -12.65 0.17 -3.92
N PHE A 119 -12.54 -0.80 -3.01
CA PHE A 119 -12.90 -2.20 -3.28
C PHE A 119 -13.80 -2.77 -2.19
N LYS A 120 -15.00 -3.23 -2.59
CA LYS A 120 -15.95 -3.89 -1.69
C LYS A 120 -15.34 -5.12 -0.98
N ALA A 121 -14.47 -5.86 -1.67
CA ALA A 121 -13.80 -7.04 -1.11
C ALA A 121 -12.92 -6.73 0.12
N THR A 122 -12.39 -5.52 0.21
CA THR A 122 -11.49 -5.08 1.30
C THR A 122 -12.12 -4.04 2.22
N GLU A 123 -13.41 -3.71 2.05
CA GLU A 123 -14.12 -2.68 2.82
C GLU A 123 -14.01 -2.90 4.34
N LYS A 124 -14.09 -4.16 4.80
CA LYS A 124 -13.92 -4.51 6.21
C LYS A 124 -12.56 -4.09 6.79
N TRP A 125 -11.49 -4.11 5.98
CA TRP A 125 -10.15 -3.70 6.38
C TRP A 125 -10.03 -2.18 6.37
N TYR A 126 -10.66 -1.54 5.39
CA TYR A 126 -10.74 -0.08 5.31
C TYR A 126 -11.46 0.51 6.53
N VAL A 127 -12.60 -0.06 6.95
CA VAL A 127 -13.32 0.37 8.16
C VAL A 127 -12.44 0.22 9.41
N ARG A 128 -11.57 -0.78 9.48
CA ARG A 128 -10.60 -0.92 10.59
C ARG A 128 -9.57 0.21 10.61
N LEU A 129 -9.13 0.72 9.45
CA LEU A 129 -8.25 1.88 9.39
C LEU A 129 -8.96 3.15 9.90
N ALA A 130 -10.20 3.38 9.46
CA ALA A 130 -11.01 4.49 9.96
C ALA A 130 -11.27 4.41 11.48
N SER A 131 -11.55 3.21 11.99
CA SER A 131 -11.72 2.99 13.44
C SER A 131 -10.42 3.22 14.22
N ALA A 132 -9.27 2.84 13.67
CA ALA A 132 -7.97 3.10 14.29
C ALA A 132 -7.64 4.61 14.32
N GLU A 133 -7.91 5.33 13.24
CA GLU A 133 -7.82 6.79 13.18
C GLU A 133 -8.66 7.44 14.28
N GLN A 134 -9.94 7.08 14.36
CA GLN A 134 -10.85 7.63 15.37
C GLN A 134 -10.34 7.38 16.79
N ARG A 135 -9.90 6.16 17.09
CA ARG A 135 -9.38 5.81 18.41
C ARG A 135 -8.11 6.59 18.77
N LEU A 136 -7.20 6.80 17.82
CA LEU A 136 -6.00 7.62 18.04
C LEU A 136 -6.35 9.09 18.27
N ALA A 137 -7.36 9.61 17.56
CA ALA A 137 -7.87 10.96 17.78
C ALA A 137 -8.50 11.12 19.17
N GLU A 138 -9.31 10.17 19.61
CA GLU A 138 -9.92 10.15 20.95
C GLU A 138 -8.87 10.12 22.07
N LEU A 139 -7.74 9.44 21.84
CA LEU A 139 -6.62 9.31 22.79
C LEU A 139 -5.58 10.45 22.72
N ASP A 140 -5.83 11.52 21.96
CA ASP A 140 -4.88 12.63 21.78
C ASP A 140 -3.51 12.19 21.21
N GLN A 141 -3.49 11.13 20.40
CA GLN A 141 -2.25 10.58 19.81
C GLN A 141 -1.97 11.10 18.40
N LEU A 142 -2.81 11.99 17.87
CA LEU A 142 -2.62 12.62 16.55
C LEU A 142 -2.17 14.07 16.71
N GLN A 143 -1.17 14.47 15.95
CA GLN A 143 -0.66 15.84 15.92
C GLN A 143 -1.26 16.61 14.73
N ALA A 144 -1.52 17.91 14.92
CA ALA A 144 -2.13 18.78 13.91
C ALA A 144 -3.44 18.22 13.31
N TYR A 145 -4.15 17.38 14.08
CA TYR A 145 -5.40 16.74 13.68
C TYR A 145 -6.59 17.42 14.36
N SER A 146 -7.61 17.75 13.57
CA SER A 146 -8.80 18.41 14.09
C SER A 146 -9.85 17.38 14.51
N LYS A 147 -10.16 17.32 15.81
CA LYS A 147 -11.12 16.37 16.36
C LYS A 147 -12.58 16.77 16.06
N GLY A 148 -13.45 15.77 15.95
CA GLY A 148 -14.91 15.95 15.93
C GLY A 148 -15.51 16.44 14.61
N LYS A 149 -14.68 16.60 13.58
CA LYS A 149 -15.09 17.04 12.24
C LYS A 149 -14.91 15.90 11.25
N VAL A 150 -16.02 15.31 10.81
CA VAL A 150 -15.98 14.21 9.83
C VAL A 150 -15.28 14.68 8.56
N GLU A 151 -15.51 15.94 8.14
CA GLU A 151 -14.87 16.66 7.04
C GLU A 151 -13.34 16.83 7.18
N GLN A 152 -12.74 16.39 8.28
CA GLN A 152 -11.29 16.46 8.51
C GLN A 152 -10.63 15.10 8.80
N THR A 153 -11.38 13.98 8.70
CA THR A 153 -10.77 12.64 8.77
C THR A 153 -10.05 12.31 7.48
N TYR A 154 -8.95 11.56 7.60
CA TYR A 154 -8.24 10.99 6.46
C TYR A 154 -9.06 9.88 5.83
N PHE A 155 -9.59 8.94 6.63
CA PHE A 155 -10.37 7.81 6.10
C PHE A 155 -11.86 8.13 6.09
N ARG A 156 -12.41 8.41 4.90
CA ARG A 156 -13.86 8.63 4.72
C ARG A 156 -14.60 7.33 4.68
N LEU A 157 -15.65 7.18 5.49
CA LEU A 157 -16.56 6.03 5.42
C LEU A 157 -17.50 6.14 4.20
N MET A 158 -16.89 6.25 3.02
CA MET A 158 -17.52 6.37 1.72
C MET A 158 -16.75 5.51 0.72
N SER A 159 -17.46 4.91 -0.23
CA SER A 159 -16.85 4.19 -1.34
C SER A 159 -16.57 5.13 -2.52
N SER A 160 -15.52 4.84 -3.27
CA SER A 160 -15.20 5.52 -4.53
C SER A 160 -15.17 4.50 -5.66
N GLY A 161 -15.89 4.79 -6.74
CA GLY A 161 -15.83 4.03 -7.99
C GLY A 161 -14.71 4.50 -8.93
N ALA A 162 -13.85 5.41 -8.48
CA ALA A 162 -12.74 5.90 -9.29
C ALA A 162 -11.77 4.76 -9.61
N PHE A 163 -11.42 4.65 -10.89
CA PHE A 163 -10.43 3.69 -11.35
C PHE A 163 -9.04 4.35 -11.32
N ILE A 164 -8.17 3.83 -10.46
CA ILE A 164 -6.78 4.29 -10.34
C ILE A 164 -5.90 3.15 -10.86
N GLU A 165 -5.10 3.43 -11.89
CA GLU A 165 -4.11 2.47 -12.37
C GLU A 165 -2.83 2.60 -11.55
N ASP A 166 -2.42 1.52 -10.90
CA ASP A 166 -1.25 1.48 -10.03
C ASP A 166 -0.79 0.01 -9.84
N ASP A 167 0.26 -0.22 -9.06
CA ASP A 167 0.94 -1.51 -8.84
C ASP A 167 0.01 -2.62 -8.30
N HIS A 168 -1.17 -2.29 -7.80
CA HIS A 168 -2.17 -3.28 -7.37
C HIS A 168 -2.86 -3.99 -8.55
N ILE A 169 -2.92 -3.36 -9.74
CA ILE A 169 -3.69 -3.85 -10.89
C ILE A 169 -3.30 -5.27 -11.33
N PRO A 170 -2.01 -5.66 -11.43
CA PRO A 170 -1.62 -7.01 -11.82
C PRO A 170 -2.07 -8.09 -10.83
N PHE A 171 -2.18 -7.74 -9.54
CA PHE A 171 -2.62 -8.64 -8.47
C PHE A 171 -4.15 -8.74 -8.44
N LEU A 172 -4.86 -7.64 -8.66
CA LEU A 172 -6.32 -7.62 -8.70
C LEU A 172 -6.89 -8.44 -9.86
N ARG A 173 -6.19 -8.49 -11.00
CA ARG A 173 -6.65 -9.16 -12.23
C ARG A 173 -6.39 -10.67 -12.28
N ARG A 174 -5.74 -11.27 -11.27
CA ARG A 174 -5.28 -12.67 -11.29
C ARG A 174 -5.80 -13.45 -10.09
#